data_AF-A0AAU1E504-F1
#
_entry.id   AF-A0AAU1E504-F1
#
_cell.length_a   1.000
_cell.length_b   1.000
_cell.length_c   1.000
_cell.angle_alpha   90.00
_cell.angle_beta   90.00
_cell.angle_gamma   90.00
#
_symmetry.space_group_name_H-M   'P 1'
#
loop_
_entity.id
_entity.type
_entity.pdbx_description
1 polymer ?
#
loop_
_entity_poly.entity_id
_entity_poly.type
_entity_poly.pdbx_seq_one_letter_code
_entity_poly.pdbx_strand_id
1 'polypeptide(L)' 'MDVRCPNCGGPLQRFRKLTKDEEAQVRRILEVDDPAAYHRCTRKGCRRFQRWINWRDGGDFPEAQAAT' A
#
# COMPACT_ATOMS: atom_id res chain seq x y z
N MET A 1 5.89 2.93 10.10
CA MET A 1 5.87 4.38 10.41
C MET A 1 4.46 4.92 10.27
N ASP A 2 4.20 6.14 10.74
CA ASP A 2 2.85 6.70 10.79
C ASP A 2 2.71 7.81 9.73
N VAL A 3 1.84 7.58 8.74
CA VAL A 3 1.63 8.46 7.58
C VAL A 3 0.14 8.62 7.30
N ARG A 4 -0.24 9.74 6.70
CA ARG A 4 -1.60 9.95 6.21
C ARG A 4 -1.96 8.85 5.21
N CYS A 5 -3.10 8.19 5.46
CA CYS A 5 -3.71 7.22 4.54
C CYS A 5 -4.99 7.81 3.95
N PRO A 6 -5.10 7.97 2.62
CA PRO A 6 -6.31 8.52 1.99
C PRO A 6 -7.57 7.71 2.28
N ASN A 7 -7.48 6.38 2.35
CA ASN A 7 -8.65 5.50 2.46
C ASN A 7 -9.21 5.39 3.87
N CYS A 8 -8.37 5.60 4.87
CA CYS A 8 -8.76 5.36 6.26
C CYS A 8 -9.56 6.53 6.85
N GLY A 9 -9.32 7.75 6.37
CA GLY A 9 -9.77 8.96 7.04
C GLY A 9 -9.17 9.11 8.45
N GLY A 10 -9.06 10.34 8.96
CA GLY A 10 -8.60 10.59 10.33
C GLY A 10 -7.06 10.56 10.52
N PRO A 11 -6.57 10.16 11.72
CA PRO A 11 -5.18 10.32 12.13
C PRO A 11 -4.20 9.51 11.28
N LEU A 12 -2.90 9.80 11.43
CA LEU A 12 -1.82 9.04 10.78
C LEU A 12 -1.99 7.55 11.04
N GLN A 13 -1.84 6.75 9.99
CA GLN A 13 -1.97 5.30 10.05
C GLN A 13 -0.59 4.66 10.03
N ARG A 14 -0.47 3.51 10.67
CA ARG A 14 0.77 2.72 10.63
C ARG A 14 0.91 2.05 9.26
N PHE A 15 2.08 2.19 8.66
CA PHE A 15 2.50 1.53 7.43
C PHE A 15 3.69 0.62 7.70
N ARG A 16 3.70 -0.55 7.05
CA ARG A 16 4.79 -1.53 7.04
C ARG A 16 5.39 -1.66 5.64
N LYS A 17 6.62 -2.17 5.56
CA LYS A 17 7.21 -2.58 4.28
C LYS A 17 6.34 -3.64 3.60
N LEU A 18 6.33 -3.63 2.28
CA LEU A 18 5.71 -4.68 1.49
C LEU A 18 6.43 -6.01 1.67
N THR A 19 5.69 -7.11 1.55
CA THR A 19 6.27 -8.44 1.34
C THR A 19 6.73 -8.60 -0.11
N LYS A 20 7.54 -9.61 -0.41
CA LYS A 20 8.00 -9.88 -1.78
C LYS A 20 6.86 -10.08 -2.79
N ASP A 21 5.78 -10.70 -2.34
CA ASP A 21 4.58 -10.90 -3.15
C ASP A 21 3.84 -9.57 -3.42
N GLU A 22 3.69 -8.75 -2.38
CA GLU A 22 3.11 -7.41 -2.50
C GLU A 22 3.97 -6.48 -3.37
N GLU A 23 5.30 -6.57 -3.29
CA GLU A 23 6.24 -5.83 -4.15
C GLU A 23 6.02 -6.22 -5.62
N ALA A 24 5.90 -7.52 -5.92
CA ALA A 24 5.62 -7.99 -7.28
C ALA A 24 4.27 -7.50 -7.78
N GLN A 25 3.27 -7.42 -6.90
CA GLN A 25 1.96 -6.90 -7.24
C GLN A 25 1.97 -5.38 -7.49
N VAL A 26 2.66 -4.61 -6.65
CA VAL A 26 2.83 -3.16 -6.86
C VAL A 26 3.57 -2.88 -8.16
N ARG A 27 4.60 -3.67 -8.49
CA ARG A 27 5.31 -3.57 -9.77
C ARG A 27 4.38 -3.78 -10.96
N ARG A 28 3.41 -4.69 -10.86
CA ARG A 28 2.40 -4.89 -11.93
C ARG A 28 1.35 -3.78 -12.00
N ILE A 29 0.95 -3.22 -10.85
CA ILE A 29 -0.11 -2.20 -10.78
C ILE A 29 0.40 -0.83 -11.25
N LEU A 30 1.60 -0.43 -10.82
CA LEU A 30 2.15 0.90 -11.09
C LEU A 30 3.25 0.91 -12.15
N GLU A 31 3.68 -0.25 -12.64
CA GLU A 31 4.76 -0.38 -13.64
C GLU A 31 6.06 0.32 -13.22
N VAL A 32 6.41 0.22 -11.93
CA VAL A 32 7.58 0.87 -11.31
C VAL A 32 8.80 -0.03 -11.23
N ASP A 33 9.99 0.54 -11.38
CA ASP A 33 11.27 -0.19 -11.23
C ASP A 33 11.58 -0.59 -9.78
N ASP A 34 11.26 0.27 -8.81
CA ASP A 34 11.54 0.04 -7.39
C ASP A 34 10.24 -0.03 -6.55
N PRO A 35 9.60 -1.21 -6.45
CA PRO A 35 8.44 -1.40 -5.59
C PRO A 35 8.79 -1.38 -4.09
N ALA A 36 10.06 -1.54 -3.72
CA ALA A 36 10.53 -1.55 -2.33
C ALA A 36 10.36 -0.19 -1.63
N ALA A 37 10.28 0.91 -2.38
CA ALA A 37 9.95 2.23 -1.85
C ALA A 37 8.51 2.36 -1.32
N TYR A 38 7.62 1.43 -1.65
CA TYR A 38 6.22 1.44 -1.25
C TYR A 38 5.99 0.68 0.05
N HIS A 39 4.93 1.06 0.75
CA HIS A 39 4.57 0.55 2.07
C HIS A 39 3.05 0.36 2.15
N ARG A 40 2.60 -0.66 2.88
CA ARG A 40 1.17 -0.98 3.03
C ARG A 40 0.63 -0.51 4.38
N CYS A 41 -0.57 0.06 4.36
CA CYS A 41 -1.30 0.40 5.58
C CYS A 41 -1.64 -0.87 6.38
N THR A 42 -1.37 -0.87 7.68
CA THR A 42 -1.63 -2.03 8.54
C THR A 42 -3.04 -2.04 9.14
N ARG A 43 -3.85 -1.00 8.89
CA ARG A 43 -5.24 -0.98 9.38
C ARG A 43 -6.02 -2.11 8.72
N LYS A 44 -6.70 -2.92 9.53
CA LYS A 44 -7.54 -4.03 9.05
C LYS A 44 -8.56 -3.52 8.03
N GLY A 45 -8.62 -4.19 6.88
CA GLY A 45 -9.50 -3.81 5.76
C GLY A 45 -8.95 -2.72 4.85
N CYS A 46 -7.87 -2.04 5.21
CA CYS A 46 -7.22 -1.08 4.32
C CYS A 46 -6.35 -1.80 3.29
N ARG A 47 -6.53 -1.42 2.02
CA ARG A 47 -5.77 -1.95 0.88
C ARG A 47 -4.74 -0.96 0.34
N ARG A 48 -4.63 0.22 0.95
CA ARG A 48 -3.72 1.28 0.51
C ARG A 48 -2.27 0.85 0.62
N PHE A 49 -1.53 1.05 -0.46
CA PHE A 49 -0.07 1.12 -0.47
C PHE A 49 0.38 2.47 -1.02
N GLN A 50 1.49 2.99 -0.53
CA GLN A 50 2.01 4.31 -0.93
C GLN A 50 3.51 4.43 -0.63
N ARG A 51 4.18 5.38 -1.29
CA ARG A 51 5.57 5.71 -1.01
C ARG A 51 5.73 6.34 0.37
N TRP A 52 6.94 6.22 0.93
CA TRP A 52 7.28 6.85 2.19
C TRP A 52 7.18 8.39 2.12
N ILE A 53 7.94 9.01 1.21
CA ILE A 53 8.12 10.46 1.16
C ILE A 53 6.97 11.20 0.46
N ASN A 54 6.10 10.48 -0.27
CA ASN A 54 4.98 11.06 -0.99
C ASN A 54 3.74 10.18 -0.81
N TRP A 55 2.92 10.48 0.20
CA TRP A 55 1.71 9.71 0.52
C TRP A 55 0.64 9.75 -0.59
N ARG A 56 0.73 10.72 -1.51
CA ARG A 56 -0.16 10.82 -2.68
C ARG A 56 0.24 9.81 -3.75
N ASP A 57 1.52 9.43 -3.82
CA ASP A 57 2.04 8.42 -4.74
C ASP A 57 1.82 7.03 -4.17
N GLY A 58 0.94 6.27 -4.81
CA GLY A 58 0.48 4.97 -4.36
C GLY A 58 -0.83 4.55 -4.99
N GLY A 59 -1.31 3.40 -4.58
CA GLY A 59 -2.54 2.81 -5.08
C GLY A 59 -3.15 1.87 -4.05
N ASP A 60 -4.00 0.98 -4.53
CA ASP A 60 -4.75 0.06 -3.70
C ASP A 60 -4.55 -1.35 -4.20
N PHE A 61 -4.24 -2.27 -3.28
CA PHE A 61 -4.30 -3.68 -3.62
C PHE A 61 -5.72 -4.03 -4.07
N PRO A 62 -5.90 -4.86 -5.10
CA PRO A 62 -7.21 -5.34 -5.50
C PRO A 62 -7.90 -6.04 -4.33
N GLU A 63 -9.22 -6.11 -4.40
CA GLU A 63 -9.96 -6.95 -3.46
C GLU A 63 -9.45 -8.36 -3.62
N ALA A 64 -9.20 -9.06 -2.50
CA ALA A 64 -9.04 -10.49 -2.57
C ALA A 64 -10.38 -11.00 -3.13
N GLN A 65 -10.39 -11.37 -4.41
CA GLN A 65 -11.49 -12.13 -4.97
C GLN A 65 -11.67 -13.29 -4.00
N ALA A 66 -12.83 -13.34 -3.33
CA ALA A 66 -13.19 -14.47 -2.52
C ALA A 66 -12.96 -15.69 -3.41
N ALA A 67 -11.95 -16.50 -3.09
CA ALA A 67 -11.76 -17.78 -3.71
C ALA A 67 -13.05 -18.55 -3.40
N THR A 68 -13.92 -18.62 -4.40
CA THR A 68 -15.14 -19.41 -4.34
C THR A 68 -14.80 -20.89 -4.49
#